data_AF-A0A662VZE4-F1
#
_entry.id   AF-A0A662VZE4-F1
#
_cell.length_a   1.000
_cell.length_b   1.000
_cell.length_c   1.000
_cell.angle_alpha   90.00
_cell.angle_beta   90.00
_cell.angle_gamma   90.00
#
_symmetry.space_group_name_H-M   'P 1'
#
loop_
_entity.id
_entity.type
_entity.pdbx_description
1 polymer ?
#
loop_
_entity_poly.entity_id
_entity_poly.type
_entity_poly.pdbx_seq_one_letter_code
_entity_poly.pdbx_strand_id
1 'polypeptide(L)'
;MAEEERIKKIVEKRRKRVAESEDYYKDGVEHPTKDWAEEYEKASERMYDAIKKAIAENLFVLGAKRTGTEGWKRRTLEKADRWIGGATSEEANKKYEEAIAEVLDCVEEAKKAVEKLPTRTIEERAEKSKRFQIALHNCMERKKKERLAGRK
;
A
#
# COMPACT_ATOMS: atom_id res chain seq x y z
N MET A 1 24.69 -22.41 31.07
CA MET A 1 23.53 -23.11 31.67
C MET A 1 22.53 -22.16 32.34
N ALA A 2 22.90 -21.39 33.39
CA ALA A 2 21.94 -20.50 34.08
C ALA A 2 21.41 -19.34 33.22
N GLU A 3 22.24 -18.76 32.36
CA GLU A 3 21.85 -17.66 31.46
C GLU A 3 20.88 -18.13 30.36
N GLU A 4 21.16 -19.27 29.74
CA GLU A 4 20.30 -19.85 28.70
C GLU A 4 18.90 -20.17 29.25
N GLU A 5 18.83 -20.73 30.47
CA GLU A 5 17.57 -21.00 31.15
C GLU A 5 16.78 -19.71 31.47
N ARG A 6 17.48 -18.65 31.86
CA ARG A 6 16.86 -17.33 32.07
C ARG A 6 16.30 -16.76 30.77
N ILE A 7 17.01 -16.90 29.65
CA ILE A 7 16.52 -16.47 28.32
C ILE A 7 15.27 -17.25 27.94
N LYS A 8 15.27 -18.58 28.09
CA LYS A 8 14.10 -19.44 27.81
C LYS A 8 12.88 -18.99 28.61
N LYS A 9 13.03 -18.72 29.90
CA LYS A 9 11.94 -18.19 30.75
C LYS A 9 11.40 -16.85 30.27
N ILE A 10 12.27 -15.94 29.80
CA ILE A 10 11.84 -14.64 29.27
C ILE A 10 11.09 -14.80 27.95
N VAL A 11 11.58 -15.64 27.05
CA VAL A 11 10.92 -15.94 25.76
C VAL A 11 9.55 -16.56 26.01
N GLU A 12 9.45 -17.51 26.95
CA GLU A 12 8.18 -18.13 27.29
C GLU A 12 7.19 -17.14 27.90
N LYS A 13 7.66 -16.29 28.83
CA LYS A 13 6.82 -15.20 29.38
C LYS A 13 6.33 -14.26 28.29
N ARG A 14 7.18 -13.92 27.30
CA ARG A 14 6.78 -13.10 26.16
C ARG A 14 5.71 -13.80 25.32
N ARG A 15 5.89 -15.10 25.03
CA ARG A 15 4.94 -15.88 24.23
C ARG A 15 3.56 -15.90 24.87
N LYS A 16 3.46 -16.18 26.17
CA LYS A 16 2.20 -16.19 26.93
C LYS A 16 1.49 -14.84 26.87
N ARG A 17 2.21 -13.74 27.12
CA ARG A 17 1.63 -12.40 27.08
C ARG A 17 1.13 -12.00 25.70
N VAL A 18 1.82 -12.39 24.63
CA VAL A 18 1.35 -12.10 23.26
C VAL A 18 0.03 -12.81 22.99
N ALA A 19 -0.13 -14.07 23.41
CA ALA A 19 -1.39 -14.79 23.25
C ALA A 19 -2.52 -14.15 24.06
N GLU A 20 -2.27 -13.79 25.32
CA GLU A 20 -3.25 -13.09 26.17
C GLU A 20 -3.63 -11.70 25.63
N SER A 21 -2.73 -11.04 24.89
CA SER A 21 -2.97 -9.69 24.36
C SER A 21 -3.81 -9.67 23.08
N GLU A 22 -4.11 -10.83 22.47
CA GLU A 22 -4.84 -10.87 21.20
C GLU A 22 -6.24 -10.27 21.32
N ASP A 23 -6.98 -10.64 22.36
CA ASP A 23 -8.35 -10.14 22.56
C ASP A 23 -8.35 -8.64 22.89
N TYR A 24 -7.42 -8.18 23.74
CA TYR A 24 -7.25 -6.75 24.01
C TYR A 24 -6.84 -5.95 22.77
N TYR A 25 -6.05 -6.54 21.88
CA TYR A 25 -5.69 -5.91 20.61
C TYR A 25 -6.93 -5.73 19.73
N LYS A 26 -7.77 -6.77 19.59
CA LYS A 26 -9.01 -6.70 18.80
C LYS A 26 -9.99 -5.68 19.38
N ASP A 27 -10.23 -5.74 20.70
CA ASP A 27 -11.10 -4.80 21.40
C ASP A 27 -10.64 -3.35 21.20
N GLY A 28 -9.33 -3.07 21.31
CA GLY A 28 -8.81 -1.72 21.09
C GLY A 28 -8.95 -1.20 19.65
N VAL A 29 -9.07 -2.08 18.66
CA VAL A 29 -9.30 -1.72 17.25
C VAL A 29 -10.79 -1.55 16.96
N GLU A 30 -11.64 -2.41 17.52
CA GLU A 30 -13.10 -2.39 17.33
C GLU A 30 -13.78 -1.30 18.16
N HIS A 31 -13.24 -1.00 19.34
CA HIS A 31 -13.78 -0.01 20.30
C HIS A 31 -12.71 1.03 20.69
N PRO A 32 -12.17 1.81 19.75
CA PRO A 32 -11.11 2.75 20.05
C PRO A 32 -11.65 3.89 20.93
N THR A 33 -10.90 4.24 21.98
CA THR A 33 -11.27 5.36 22.89
C THR A 33 -11.11 6.75 22.26
N LYS A 34 -10.44 6.83 21.11
CA LYS A 34 -10.22 8.04 20.33
C LYS A 34 -10.34 7.72 18.84
N ASP A 35 -10.82 8.67 18.05
CA ASP A 35 -10.81 8.51 16.60
C ASP A 35 -9.38 8.43 16.07
N TRP A 36 -9.12 7.43 15.23
CA TRP A 36 -7.78 7.19 14.70
C TRP A 36 -7.33 8.29 13.73
N ALA A 37 -8.23 8.77 12.87
CA ALA A 37 -7.89 9.74 11.84
C ALA A 37 -7.58 11.12 12.45
N GLU A 38 -8.37 11.56 13.42
CA GLU A 38 -8.13 12.79 14.16
C GLU A 38 -6.79 12.76 14.92
N GLU A 39 -6.50 11.67 15.65
CA GLU A 39 -5.25 11.57 16.40
C GLU A 39 -4.04 11.46 15.47
N TYR A 40 -4.19 10.81 14.31
CA TYR A 40 -3.17 10.77 13.27
C TYR A 40 -2.88 12.17 12.71
N GLU A 41 -3.91 12.97 12.43
CA GLU A 41 -3.76 14.35 11.96
C GLU A 41 -3.06 15.23 13.01
N LYS A 42 -3.47 15.15 14.28
CA LYS A 42 -2.83 15.88 15.39
C LYS A 42 -1.36 15.50 15.58
N ALA A 43 -0.94 14.32 15.12
CA ALA A 43 0.45 13.85 15.20
C ALA A 43 1.32 14.24 13.99
N SER A 44 0.73 14.83 12.94
CA SER A 44 1.39 15.10 11.66
C SER A 44 2.70 15.90 11.81
N GLU A 45 2.69 16.99 12.57
CA GLU A 45 3.89 17.83 12.80
C GLU A 45 5.01 17.04 13.49
N ARG A 46 4.67 16.33 14.58
CA ARG A 46 5.65 15.50 15.33
C ARG A 46 6.22 14.38 14.45
N MET A 47 5.39 13.77 13.61
CA MET A 47 5.82 12.74 12.66
C MET A 47 6.77 13.32 11.61
N TYR A 48 6.46 14.50 11.07
CA TYR A 48 7.27 15.19 10.08
C TYR A 48 8.67 15.49 10.59
N ASP A 49 8.79 16.05 11.80
CA ASP A 49 10.07 16.36 12.42
C ASP A 49 10.90 15.10 12.71
N ALA A 50 10.24 14.02 13.17
CA ALA A 50 10.90 12.75 13.41
C ALA A 50 11.45 12.12 12.11
N ILE A 51 10.69 12.18 11.01
CA ILE A 51 11.13 11.68 9.70
C ILE A 51 12.32 12.49 9.19
N LYS A 52 12.26 13.82 9.26
CA LYS A 52 13.38 14.70 8.89
C LYS A 52 14.65 14.33 9.63
N LYS A 53 14.56 14.17 10.95
CA LYS A 53 15.67 13.77 11.80
C LYS A 53 16.22 12.40 11.37
N ALA A 54 15.35 11.41 11.16
CA ALA A 54 15.75 10.07 10.73
C ALA A 54 16.47 10.05 9.38
N ILE A 55 16.07 10.93 8.45
CA ILE A 55 16.74 11.12 7.15
C ILE A 55 18.11 11.77 7.36
N ALA A 56 18.19 12.87 8.12
CA ALA A 56 19.44 13.56 8.39
C ALA A 56 20.47 12.65 9.08
N GLU A 57 20.01 11.78 9.96
CA GLU A 57 20.83 10.81 10.68
C GLU A 57 21.07 9.50 9.90
N ASN A 58 20.55 9.37 8.67
CA ASN A 58 20.67 8.17 7.84
C ASN A 58 20.21 6.87 8.53
N LEU A 59 19.21 6.95 9.42
CA LEU A 59 18.76 5.82 10.23
C LEU A 59 18.23 4.66 9.37
N PHE A 60 17.66 4.96 8.21
CA PHE A 60 17.19 3.94 7.26
C PHE A 60 18.36 3.10 6.70
N VAL A 61 19.49 3.73 6.35
CA VAL A 61 20.70 3.04 5.88
C VAL A 61 21.28 2.17 6.98
N LEU A 62 21.35 2.70 8.20
CA LEU A 62 21.83 1.95 9.36
C LEU A 62 20.95 0.72 9.64
N GLY A 63 19.63 0.88 9.59
CA GLY A 63 18.67 -0.22 9.73
C GLY A 63 18.81 -1.29 8.64
N ALA A 64 19.02 -0.88 7.39
CA ALA A 64 19.25 -1.77 6.26
C ALA A 64 20.57 -2.54 6.42
N LYS A 65 21.67 -1.86 6.75
CA LYS A 65 22.98 -2.49 6.99
C LYS A 65 22.92 -3.51 8.13
N ARG A 66 22.24 -3.17 9.24
CA ARG A 66 22.06 -4.07 10.39
C ARG A 66 21.23 -5.32 10.02
N THR A 67 20.25 -5.15 9.14
CA THR A 67 19.37 -6.26 8.71
C THR A 67 20.03 -7.17 7.68
N GLY A 68 20.68 -6.57 6.69
CA GLY A 68 21.23 -7.27 5.53
C GLY A 68 20.16 -7.93 4.64
N THR A 69 20.57 -8.36 3.46
CA THR A 69 19.65 -9.00 2.48
C THR A 69 18.99 -10.26 3.05
N GLU A 70 19.75 -11.12 3.71
CA GLU A 70 19.23 -12.39 4.24
C GLU A 70 18.27 -12.19 5.43
N GLY A 71 18.57 -11.22 6.29
CA GLY A 71 17.66 -10.86 7.39
C GLY A 71 16.33 -10.30 6.88
N TRP A 72 16.35 -9.54 5.78
CA TRP A 72 15.14 -9.09 5.10
C TRP A 72 14.37 -10.25 4.47
N LYS A 73 15.02 -11.08 3.63
CA LYS A 73 14.37 -12.24 2.97
C LYS A 73 13.65 -13.12 3.98
N ARG A 74 14.35 -13.55 5.05
CA ARG A 74 13.80 -14.43 6.07
C ARG A 74 12.54 -13.84 6.73
N ARG A 75 12.62 -12.58 7.19
CA ARG A 75 11.49 -11.94 7.89
C ARG A 75 10.31 -11.62 6.99
N THR A 76 10.57 -11.31 5.72
CA THR A 76 9.53 -11.09 4.72
C THR A 76 8.79 -12.39 4.45
N LEU A 77 9.51 -13.48 4.19
CA LEU A 77 8.92 -14.79 3.92
C LEU A 77 8.17 -15.37 5.13
N GLU A 78 8.72 -15.21 6.34
CA GLU A 78 8.06 -15.64 7.59
C GLU A 78 6.67 -15.00 7.80
N LYS A 79 6.41 -13.85 7.18
CA LYS A 79 5.14 -13.10 7.31
C LYS A 79 4.36 -13.03 6.01
N ALA A 80 4.76 -13.77 4.97
CA ALA A 80 4.17 -13.69 3.64
C ALA A 80 2.66 -13.95 3.65
N ASP A 81 2.21 -14.94 4.42
CA ASP A 81 0.80 -15.34 4.48
C ASP A 81 -0.13 -14.20 4.94
N ARG A 82 0.35 -13.31 5.81
CA ARG A 82 -0.43 -12.13 6.26
C ARG A 82 -0.68 -11.16 5.10
N TRP A 83 0.33 -10.96 4.27
CA TRP A 83 0.22 -10.11 3.10
C TRP A 83 -0.66 -10.77 2.03
N ILE A 84 -0.43 -12.05 1.71
CA ILE A 84 -1.21 -12.79 0.72
C ILE A 84 -2.69 -12.79 1.12
N GLY A 85 -3.00 -13.19 2.36
CA GLY A 85 -4.38 -13.24 2.85
C GLY A 85 -5.08 -11.88 2.82
N GLY A 86 -4.39 -10.79 3.17
CA GLY A 86 -4.94 -9.44 3.07
C GLY A 86 -5.14 -8.99 1.62
N ALA A 87 -4.16 -9.24 0.76
CA ALA A 87 -4.17 -8.83 -0.64
C ALA A 87 -5.20 -9.57 -1.49
N THR A 88 -5.57 -10.81 -1.13
CA THR A 88 -6.60 -11.61 -1.79
C THR A 88 -7.93 -11.64 -1.04
N SER A 89 -8.11 -10.77 -0.03
CA SER A 89 -9.37 -10.66 0.69
C SER A 89 -10.49 -10.16 -0.21
N GLU A 90 -11.74 -10.48 0.12
CA GLU A 90 -12.90 -10.04 -0.64
C GLU A 90 -12.98 -8.50 -0.75
N GLU A 91 -12.69 -7.78 0.34
CA GLU A 91 -12.64 -6.32 0.33
C GLU A 91 -11.55 -5.79 -0.60
N ALA A 92 -10.37 -6.42 -0.62
CA ALA A 92 -9.28 -6.03 -1.51
C ALA A 92 -9.63 -6.28 -2.98
N ASN A 93 -10.21 -7.44 -3.29
CA ASN A 93 -10.66 -7.77 -4.66
C ASN A 93 -11.74 -6.79 -5.13
N LYS A 94 -12.74 -6.49 -4.29
CA LYS A 94 -13.79 -5.52 -4.62
C LYS A 94 -13.21 -4.12 -4.90
N LYS A 95 -12.31 -3.64 -4.04
CA LYS A 95 -11.63 -2.34 -4.27
C LYS A 95 -10.84 -2.32 -5.57
N TYR A 96 -10.20 -3.44 -5.92
CA TYR A 96 -9.49 -3.58 -7.19
C TYR A 96 -10.45 -3.58 -8.38
N GLU A 97 -11.57 -4.31 -8.30
CA GLU A 97 -12.63 -4.34 -9.31
C GLU A 97 -13.21 -2.95 -9.58
N GLU A 98 -13.50 -2.18 -8.52
CA GLU A 98 -13.97 -0.80 -8.63
C GLU A 98 -12.91 0.10 -9.29
N ALA A 99 -11.65 -0.01 -8.86
CA ALA A 99 -10.57 0.79 -9.42
C ALA A 99 -10.26 0.44 -10.89
N ILE A 100 -10.30 -0.84 -11.26
CA ILE A 100 -10.05 -1.25 -12.65
C ILE A 100 -11.23 -0.94 -13.56
N ALA A 101 -12.47 -0.96 -13.06
CA ALA A 101 -13.65 -0.53 -13.82
C ALA A 101 -13.48 0.91 -14.32
N GLU A 102 -12.95 1.81 -13.49
CA GLU A 102 -12.68 3.19 -13.92
C GLU A 102 -11.72 3.26 -15.12
N VAL A 103 -10.69 2.41 -15.12
CA VAL A 103 -9.69 2.31 -16.20
C VAL A 103 -10.32 1.71 -17.45
N LEU A 104 -11.14 0.67 -17.29
CA LEU A 104 -11.82 0.01 -18.41
C LEU A 104 -12.77 0.98 -19.14
N ASP A 105 -13.51 1.82 -18.42
CA ASP A 105 -14.32 2.88 -19.05
C ASP A 105 -13.45 3.80 -19.92
N CYS A 106 -12.30 4.23 -19.42
CA CYS A 106 -11.39 5.10 -20.15
C CYS A 106 -10.72 4.38 -21.34
N VAL A 107 -10.48 3.07 -21.22
CA VAL A 107 -10.01 2.24 -22.34
C VAL A 107 -11.08 2.18 -23.43
N GLU A 108 -12.35 1.99 -23.07
CA GLU A 108 -13.44 1.99 -24.05
C GLU A 108 -13.65 3.36 -24.70
N GLU A 109 -13.53 4.46 -23.94
CA GLU A 109 -13.52 5.83 -24.48
C GLU A 109 -12.36 6.02 -25.48
N ALA A 110 -11.15 5.61 -25.10
CA ALA A 110 -9.97 5.72 -25.94
C ALA A 110 -10.08 4.86 -27.21
N LYS A 111 -10.65 3.65 -27.12
CA LYS A 111 -10.93 2.78 -28.28
C LYS A 111 -11.87 3.48 -29.27
N LYS A 112 -12.98 4.04 -28.77
CA LYS A 112 -13.94 4.79 -29.60
C LYS A 112 -13.30 5.99 -30.29
N ALA A 113 -12.42 6.71 -29.59
CA ALA A 113 -11.73 7.89 -30.15
C ALA A 113 -10.84 7.56 -31.35
N VAL A 114 -10.36 6.31 -31.46
CA VAL A 114 -9.45 5.87 -32.51
C VAL A 114 -10.05 4.87 -33.50
N GLU A 115 -11.32 4.47 -33.29
CA GLU A 115 -11.98 3.39 -34.04
C GLU A 115 -11.90 3.61 -35.55
N LYS A 116 -12.18 4.84 -35.99
CA LYS A 116 -12.26 5.22 -37.42
C LYS A 116 -10.92 5.58 -38.05
N LEU A 117 -9.81 5.53 -37.30
CA LEU A 117 -8.49 5.86 -37.85
C LEU A 117 -7.95 4.72 -38.73
N PRO A 118 -7.33 5.06 -39.87
CA PRO A 118 -6.75 4.07 -40.78
C PRO A 118 -5.56 3.35 -40.13
N THR A 119 -5.21 2.17 -40.64
CA THR A 119 -4.13 1.32 -40.12
C THR A 119 -3.34 0.61 -41.23
N ARG A 120 -3.33 1.17 -42.44
CA ARG A 120 -2.73 0.59 -43.64
C ARG A 120 -1.22 0.77 -43.66
N THR A 121 -0.71 1.89 -43.15
CA THR A 121 0.73 2.16 -43.07
C THR A 121 1.27 2.03 -41.64
N ILE A 122 2.59 2.12 -41.49
CA ILE A 122 3.23 2.16 -40.16
C ILE A 122 2.89 3.48 -39.47
N GLU A 123 2.93 4.58 -40.21
CA GLU A 123 2.65 5.93 -39.73
C GLU A 123 1.20 6.04 -39.23
N GLU A 124 0.24 5.48 -39.96
CA GLU A 124 -1.16 5.45 -39.57
C GLU A 124 -1.38 4.65 -38.26
N ARG A 125 -0.70 3.49 -38.11
CA ARG A 125 -0.74 2.70 -36.87
C ARG A 125 -0.08 3.41 -35.70
N ALA A 126 1.04 4.10 -35.94
CA ALA A 126 1.72 4.91 -34.94
C ALA A 126 0.82 6.06 -34.45
N GLU A 127 0.16 6.76 -35.36
CA GLU A 127 -0.77 7.85 -35.03
C GLU A 127 -2.00 7.33 -34.28
N LYS A 128 -2.56 6.17 -34.69
CA LYS A 128 -3.66 5.51 -33.97
C LYS A 128 -3.26 5.18 -32.51
N SER A 129 -2.09 4.60 -32.32
CA SER A 129 -1.56 4.26 -30.99
C SER A 129 -1.33 5.51 -30.13
N LYS A 130 -0.71 6.55 -30.70
CA LYS A 130 -0.49 7.84 -30.03
C LYS A 130 -1.80 8.46 -29.57
N ARG A 131 -2.81 8.52 -30.44
CA ARG A 131 -4.13 9.09 -30.09
C ARG A 131 -4.86 8.28 -29.03
N PHE A 132 -4.74 6.96 -29.05
CA PHE A 132 -5.31 6.09 -28.02
C PHE A 132 -4.69 6.42 -26.65
N GLN A 133 -3.35 6.51 -26.57
CA GLN A 133 -2.63 6.81 -25.33
C GLN A 133 -3.00 8.20 -24.79
N ILE A 134 -3.10 9.21 -25.66
CA ILE A 134 -3.51 10.57 -25.28
C ILE A 134 -4.96 10.56 -24.75
N ALA A 135 -5.88 9.89 -25.44
CA ALA A 135 -7.28 9.81 -25.01
C ALA A 135 -7.42 9.11 -23.64
N LEU A 136 -6.73 7.99 -23.45
CA LEU A 136 -6.69 7.27 -22.18
C LEU A 136 -6.16 8.16 -21.05
N HIS A 137 -5.02 8.83 -21.27
CA HIS A 137 -4.43 9.73 -20.29
C HIS A 137 -5.39 10.86 -19.89
N ASN A 138 -6.01 11.51 -20.87
CA ASN A 138 -6.94 12.61 -20.63
C ASN A 138 -8.16 12.15 -19.83
N CYS A 139 -8.74 10.99 -20.15
CA CYS A 139 -9.84 10.42 -19.37
C CYS A 139 -9.42 10.12 -17.93
N MET A 140 -8.25 9.50 -17.72
CA MET A 140 -7.75 9.19 -16.37
C MET A 140 -7.46 10.43 -15.53
N GLU A 141 -6.86 11.48 -16.11
CA GLU A 141 -6.63 12.74 -15.40
C GLU A 141 -7.94 13.47 -15.08
N ARG A 142 -8.96 13.37 -15.95
CA ARG A 142 -10.31 13.87 -15.66
C ARG A 142 -10.92 13.15 -14.46
N LYS A 143 -10.98 11.82 -14.46
CA LYS A 143 -11.49 11.02 -13.32
C LYS A 143 -10.72 11.27 -12.03
N LYS A 144 -9.40 11.45 -12.11
CA LYS A 144 -8.56 11.83 -10.96
C LYS A 144 -8.96 13.18 -10.37
N LYS A 145 -9.19 14.20 -11.20
CA LYS A 145 -9.66 15.52 -10.73
C LYS A 145 -11.03 15.44 -10.07
N GLU A 146 -11.96 14.69 -10.64
CA GLU A 146 -13.30 14.44 -10.07
C GLU A 146 -13.20 13.81 -8.66
N ARG A 147 -12.36 12.79 -8.48
CA ARG A 147 -12.12 12.16 -7.16
C ARG A 147 -11.53 13.11 -6.12
N LEU A 148 -10.62 13.98 -6.53
CA LEU A 148 -10.04 14.98 -5.64
C LEU A 148 -11.03 16.10 -5.28
N ALA A 149 -11.95 16.44 -6.19
CA ALA A 149 -12.99 17.43 -5.96
C ALA A 149 -14.09 16.92 -5.01
N GLY A 150 -14.46 15.63 -5.09
CA GLY A 150 -15.45 14.99 -4.21
C GLY A 150 -14.90 14.56 -2.84
N ARG A 151 -13.62 14.82 -2.55
CA ARG A 151 -12.96 14.57 -1.25
C ARG A 151 -12.94 15.80 -0.32
N LYS A 152 -13.57 16.91 -0.74
CA LYS A 152 -13.82 18.09 0.09
C LYS A 152 -15.20 18.00 0.71
#